data_AF-A0A349N0N5-F1
#
_entry.id   AF-A0A349N0N5-F1
#
_cell.length_a   1.000
_cell.length_b   1.000
_cell.length_c   1.000
_cell.angle_alpha   90.00
_cell.angle_beta   90.00
_cell.angle_gamma   90.00
#
_symmetry.space_group_name_H-M   'P 1'
#
loop_
_entity.id
_entity.type
_entity.pdbx_description
1 polymer ?
#
loop_
_entity_poly.entity_id
_entity_poly.type
_entity_poly.pdbx_seq_one_letter_code
_entity_poly.pdbx_strand_id
1 'polypeptide(L)'
;MTDAARFRGAFLGAACGDALGYPIEKLSVSRIVHHYGPFGLRTMVRKKDNHRLAIVSDDTQMILATADGLLWSAAKDLDLSEGIYRGYMRWFYSQTGVEPRRGQRTWMRRQPHEKDFCLAREKFMHVSRNPGHTCLTSLANESRGTLKNKLNNSKGSGAVTRVAPIGLFCTGNGPAAFELGIRSAVLTHSSPTAYYAAGAGAALIAWLASGLSLPKSLERVLQLLHQENGADEVV
;
A
#
# COMPACT_ATOMS: atom_id res chain seq x y z
N MET A 1 -0.76 6.36 -23.00
CA MET A 1 -1.80 5.82 -22.11
C MET A 1 -1.26 4.58 -21.45
N THR A 2 -1.27 4.50 -20.12
CA THR A 2 -0.88 3.28 -19.42
C THR A 2 -1.88 2.18 -19.77
N ASP A 3 -1.37 1.05 -20.23
CA ASP A 3 -2.20 -0.09 -20.62
C ASP A 3 -2.94 -0.66 -19.39
N ALA A 4 -4.24 -0.93 -19.53
CA ALA A 4 -5.04 -1.62 -18.51
C ALA A 4 -4.39 -2.95 -18.08
N ALA A 5 -3.63 -3.59 -18.97
CA ALA A 5 -2.83 -4.78 -18.66
C ALA A 5 -1.77 -4.52 -17.57
N ARG A 6 -1.13 -3.34 -17.55
CA ARG A 6 -0.13 -2.99 -16.53
C ARG A 6 -0.75 -2.78 -15.16
N PHE A 7 -1.91 -2.11 -15.10
CA PHE A 7 -2.69 -2.01 -13.87
C PHE A 7 -3.06 -3.39 -13.35
N ARG A 8 -3.66 -4.23 -14.21
CA ARG A 8 -4.09 -5.56 -13.82
C ARG A 8 -2.92 -6.44 -13.37
N GLY A 9 -1.81 -6.41 -14.10
CA GLY A 9 -0.59 -7.13 -13.78
C GLY A 9 0.03 -6.71 -12.44
N ALA A 10 0.09 -5.41 -12.16
CA ALA A 10 0.63 -4.91 -10.90
C ALA A 10 -0.23 -5.31 -9.69
N PHE A 11 -1.56 -5.18 -9.78
CA PHE A 11 -2.46 -5.58 -8.69
C PHE A 11 -2.45 -7.09 -8.46
N LEU A 12 -2.52 -7.89 -9.53
CA LEU A 12 -2.45 -9.35 -9.43
C LEU A 12 -1.08 -9.81 -8.92
N GLY A 13 0.00 -9.19 -9.41
CA GLY A 13 1.36 -9.49 -8.96
C GLY A 13 1.55 -9.22 -7.48
N ALA A 14 1.06 -8.07 -7.00
CA ALA A 14 1.13 -7.72 -5.58
C ALA A 14 0.29 -8.67 -4.71
N ALA A 15 -0.95 -8.98 -5.13
CA ALA A 15 -1.81 -9.92 -4.41
C ALA A 15 -1.23 -11.36 -4.38
N CYS A 16 -0.60 -11.79 -5.47
CA CYS A 16 0.11 -13.06 -5.51
C CYS A 16 1.34 -13.05 -4.60
N GLY A 17 2.13 -11.97 -4.60
CA GLY A 17 3.29 -11.82 -3.72
C GLY A 17 2.90 -11.89 -2.25
N ASP A 18 1.86 -11.15 -1.86
CA ASP A 18 1.26 -11.18 -0.53
C ASP A 18 0.79 -12.61 -0.18
N ALA A 19 -0.03 -13.24 -1.02
CA ALA A 19 -0.56 -14.57 -0.75
C ALA A 19 0.51 -15.66 -0.63
N LEU A 20 1.64 -15.51 -1.33
CA LEU A 20 2.78 -16.43 -1.25
C LEU A 20 3.63 -16.15 0.00
N GLY A 21 3.82 -14.89 0.38
CA GLY A 21 4.63 -14.48 1.52
C GLY A 21 3.93 -14.64 2.87
N TYR A 22 2.61 -14.45 2.91
CA TYR A 22 1.81 -14.44 4.13
C TYR A 22 1.98 -15.69 5.02
N PRO A 23 1.96 -16.93 4.49
CA PRO A 23 2.15 -18.13 5.32
C PRO A 23 3.54 -18.28 5.93
N ILE A 24 4.54 -17.55 5.42
CA ILE A 24 5.95 -17.69 5.79
C ILE A 24 6.54 -16.44 6.46
N GLU A 25 5.78 -15.36 6.59
CA GLU A 25 6.20 -14.05 7.10
C GLU A 25 6.92 -14.13 8.47
N LYS A 26 6.48 -15.04 9.35
CA LYS A 26 7.02 -15.21 10.72
C LYS A 26 8.00 -16.38 10.84
N LEU A 27 8.40 -16.99 9.72
CA LEU A 27 9.33 -18.11 9.70
C LEU A 27 10.74 -17.63 9.39
N SER A 28 11.73 -18.16 10.11
CA SER A 28 13.13 -18.03 9.70
C SER A 28 13.38 -18.80 8.40
N VAL A 29 14.42 -18.41 7.66
CA VAL A 29 14.87 -19.14 6.46
C VAL A 29 15.06 -20.63 6.75
N SER A 30 15.67 -20.98 7.88
CA SER A 30 15.83 -22.39 8.30
C SER A 30 14.50 -23.12 8.48
N ARG A 31 13.47 -22.48 9.06
CA ARG A 31 12.13 -23.05 9.22
C ARG A 31 11.40 -23.18 7.88
N ILE A 32 11.56 -22.21 6.98
CA ILE A 32 11.01 -22.27 5.62
C ILE A 32 11.62 -23.48 4.89
N VAL A 33 12.94 -23.62 4.92
CA VAL A 33 13.64 -24.74 4.27
C VAL A 33 13.25 -26.08 4.90
N HIS A 34 13.13 -26.14 6.22
CA HIS A 34 12.71 -27.36 6.91
C HIS A 34 11.28 -27.79 6.54
N HIS A 35 10.34 -26.84 6.44
CA HIS A 35 8.93 -27.14 6.19
C HIS A 35 8.60 -27.36 4.70
N TYR A 36 9.26 -26.61 3.80
CA TYR A 36 8.94 -26.59 2.37
C TYR A 36 10.05 -27.16 1.46
N GLY A 37 11.20 -27.55 2.03
CA GLY A 37 12.35 -28.09 1.31
C GLY A 37 13.40 -27.05 0.90
N PRO A 38 14.50 -27.46 0.26
CA PRO A 38 15.67 -26.61 -0.03
C PRO A 38 15.36 -25.39 -0.91
N PHE A 39 14.26 -25.42 -1.67
CA PHE A 39 13.84 -24.32 -2.54
C PHE A 39 12.75 -23.42 -1.91
N GLY A 40 12.37 -23.69 -0.65
CA GLY A 40 11.32 -22.97 0.07
C GLY A 40 9.92 -23.13 -0.55
N LEU A 41 9.02 -22.22 -0.18
CA LEU A 41 7.64 -22.23 -0.68
C LEU A 41 7.60 -21.77 -2.16
N ARG A 42 7.15 -22.65 -3.06
CA ARG A 42 7.10 -22.38 -4.51
C ARG A 42 5.69 -22.20 -5.08
N THR A 43 4.67 -22.55 -4.30
CA THR A 43 3.26 -22.56 -4.74
C THR A 43 2.36 -21.98 -3.66
N MET A 44 1.25 -21.36 -4.06
CA MET A 44 0.29 -20.79 -3.11
C MET A 44 -0.22 -21.81 -2.10
N VAL A 45 -0.14 -21.47 -0.81
CA VAL A 45 -0.84 -22.20 0.24
C VAL A 45 -2.32 -21.84 0.17
N ARG A 46 -3.15 -22.85 -0.07
CA ARG A 46 -4.61 -22.69 -0.24
C ARG A 46 -5.33 -23.09 1.03
N LYS A 47 -6.45 -22.43 1.33
CA LYS A 47 -7.36 -22.91 2.37
C LYS A 47 -7.82 -24.33 2.05
N LYS A 48 -8.08 -25.10 3.11
CA LYS A 48 -8.71 -26.43 3.02
C LYS A 48 -10.23 -26.35 2.84
N ASP A 49 -10.77 -25.21 2.44
CA ASP A 49 -12.19 -25.02 2.14
C ASP A 49 -12.53 -25.37 0.68
N ASN A 50 -13.83 -25.40 0.36
CA ASN A 50 -14.34 -25.79 -0.96
C ASN A 50 -13.84 -24.88 -2.09
N HIS A 51 -13.42 -23.66 -1.80
CA HIS A 51 -12.97 -22.69 -2.83
C HIS A 51 -11.47 -22.77 -3.08
N ARG A 52 -10.69 -23.36 -2.16
CA ARG A 52 -9.23 -23.56 -2.27
C ARG A 52 -8.49 -22.30 -2.70
N LEU A 53 -8.92 -21.15 -2.21
CA LEU A 53 -8.29 -19.86 -2.54
C LEU A 53 -7.05 -19.64 -1.67
N ALA A 54 -6.06 -18.97 -2.25
CA ALA A 54 -4.93 -18.43 -1.50
C ALA A 54 -5.39 -17.24 -0.66
N ILE A 55 -4.78 -17.05 0.50
CA ILE A 55 -5.16 -15.98 1.44
C ILE A 55 -4.22 -14.80 1.24
N VAL A 56 -4.79 -13.64 0.91
CA VAL A 56 -4.10 -12.35 0.98
C VAL A 56 -4.22 -11.73 2.38
N SER A 57 -3.26 -10.93 2.78
CA SER A 57 -3.17 -10.25 4.08
C SER A 57 -3.65 -8.79 4.01
N ASP A 58 -3.28 -8.00 5.02
CA ASP A 58 -3.51 -6.56 5.05
C ASP A 58 -2.74 -5.81 3.94
N ASP A 59 -1.64 -6.34 3.42
CA ASP A 59 -0.91 -5.73 2.30
C ASP A 59 -1.82 -5.53 1.08
N THR A 60 -2.53 -6.58 0.64
CA THR A 60 -3.49 -6.45 -0.46
C THR A 60 -4.66 -5.52 -0.10
N GLN A 61 -5.17 -5.58 1.13
CA GLN A 61 -6.25 -4.68 1.57
C GLN A 61 -5.80 -3.21 1.54
N MET A 62 -4.57 -2.92 1.96
CA MET A 62 -4.02 -1.57 1.98
C MET A 62 -3.70 -1.06 0.59
N ILE A 63 -3.24 -1.91 -0.34
CA ILE A 63 -3.13 -1.57 -1.77
C ILE A 63 -4.50 -1.14 -2.31
N LEU A 64 -5.55 -1.91 -2.03
CA LEU A 64 -6.90 -1.59 -2.49
C LEU A 64 -7.44 -0.31 -1.83
N ALA A 65 -7.13 -0.08 -0.55
CA ALA A 65 -7.49 1.15 0.15
C ALA A 65 -6.78 2.38 -0.44
N THR A 66 -5.50 2.26 -0.85
CA THR A 66 -4.79 3.31 -1.59
C THR A 66 -5.49 3.61 -2.91
N ALA A 67 -5.86 2.57 -3.67
CA ALA A 67 -6.54 2.72 -4.95
C ALA A 67 -7.93 3.38 -4.81
N ASP A 68 -8.72 2.91 -3.84
CA ASP A 68 -10.04 3.49 -3.52
C ASP A 68 -9.92 4.97 -3.15
N GLY A 69 -8.91 5.32 -2.34
CA GLY A 69 -8.63 6.70 -1.97
C GLY A 69 -8.25 7.60 -3.15
N LEU A 70 -7.43 7.11 -4.08
CA LEU A 70 -7.09 7.84 -5.30
C LEU A 70 -8.31 8.10 -6.19
N LEU A 71 -9.16 7.08 -6.39
CA LEU A 71 -10.40 7.20 -7.14
C LEU A 71 -11.38 8.16 -6.45
N TRP A 72 -11.43 8.14 -5.13
CA TRP A 72 -12.24 9.06 -4.36
C TRP A 72 -11.76 10.50 -4.52
N SER A 73 -10.45 10.76 -4.44
CA SER A 73 -9.90 12.08 -4.69
C SER A 73 -10.26 12.59 -6.08
N ALA A 74 -10.09 11.76 -7.12
CA ALA A 74 -10.44 12.12 -8.49
C ALA A 74 -11.95 12.44 -8.65
N ALA A 75 -12.83 11.68 -7.98
CA ALA A 75 -14.28 11.88 -8.09
C ALA A 75 -14.83 13.08 -7.29
N LYS A 76 -14.06 13.60 -6.34
CA LYS A 76 -14.45 14.71 -5.45
C LYS A 76 -13.56 15.95 -5.58
N ASP A 77 -12.60 15.92 -6.51
CA ASP A 77 -11.58 16.97 -6.67
C ASP A 77 -10.86 17.30 -5.35
N LEU A 78 -10.42 16.24 -4.65
CA LEU A 78 -9.67 16.37 -3.40
C LEU A 78 -8.18 16.24 -3.69
N ASP A 79 -7.36 16.81 -2.80
CA ASP A 79 -5.95 16.44 -2.71
C ASP A 79 -5.80 14.90 -2.62
N LEU A 80 -4.85 14.34 -3.37
CA LEU A 80 -4.68 12.89 -3.48
C LEU A 80 -4.35 12.23 -2.13
N SER A 81 -3.57 12.90 -1.28
CA SER A 81 -3.25 12.38 0.05
C SER A 81 -4.46 12.36 0.97
N GLU A 82 -5.41 13.28 0.80
CA GLU A 82 -6.68 13.31 1.54
C GLU A 82 -7.57 12.12 1.19
N GLY A 83 -7.75 11.80 -0.10
CA GLY A 83 -8.52 10.61 -0.48
C GLY A 83 -7.87 9.31 -0.01
N ILE A 84 -6.54 9.19 -0.13
CA ILE A 84 -5.79 8.04 0.41
C ILE A 84 -6.01 7.90 1.92
N TYR A 85 -5.94 9.00 2.67
CA TYR A 85 -6.21 8.98 4.11
C TYR A 85 -7.62 8.47 4.42
N ARG A 86 -8.65 8.90 3.67
CA ARG A 86 -10.01 8.39 3.84
C ARG A 86 -10.12 6.90 3.52
N GLY A 87 -9.43 6.41 2.49
CA GLY A 87 -9.32 4.98 2.18
C GLY A 87 -8.73 4.20 3.34
N TYR A 88 -7.61 4.67 3.92
CA TYR A 88 -6.99 4.05 5.09
C TYR A 88 -7.89 4.09 6.33
N MET A 89 -8.66 5.17 6.55
CA MET A 89 -9.61 5.21 7.66
C MET A 89 -10.75 4.20 7.46
N ARG A 90 -11.27 4.02 6.24
CA ARG A 90 -12.26 2.96 5.93
C ARG A 90 -11.69 1.58 6.24
N TRP A 91 -10.44 1.32 5.84
CA TRP A 91 -9.75 0.08 6.20
C TRP A 91 -9.60 -0.06 7.72
N PHE A 92 -9.12 0.97 8.42
CA PHE A 92 -8.96 0.96 9.88
C PHE A 92 -10.26 0.61 10.62
N TYR A 93 -11.39 1.21 10.24
CA TYR A 93 -12.68 0.88 10.83
C TYR A 93 -13.10 -0.55 10.55
N SER A 94 -12.88 -1.05 9.33
CA SER A 94 -13.18 -2.44 8.98
C SER A 94 -12.31 -3.46 9.75
N GLN A 95 -11.09 -3.08 10.16
CA GLN A 95 -10.21 -3.98 10.92
C GLN A 95 -10.50 -3.96 12.43
N THR A 96 -10.94 -2.82 12.97
CA THR A 96 -10.99 -2.60 14.41
C THR A 96 -12.42 -2.60 14.97
N GLY A 97 -13.43 -2.40 14.13
CA GLY A 97 -14.81 -2.18 14.59
C GLY A 97 -15.01 -0.85 15.33
N VAL A 98 -13.99 0.02 15.36
CA VAL A 98 -14.09 1.34 16.00
C VAL A 98 -15.02 2.23 15.17
N GLU A 99 -15.92 2.92 15.85
CA GLU A 99 -16.86 3.86 15.21
C GLU A 99 -16.11 5.03 14.54
N PRO A 100 -16.56 5.48 13.35
CA PRO A 100 -15.97 6.65 12.70
C PRO A 100 -16.07 7.91 13.56
N ARG A 101 -15.02 8.73 13.51
CA ARG A 101 -14.96 9.97 14.28
C ARG A 101 -16.00 10.98 13.79
N ARG A 102 -16.22 12.04 14.58
CA ARG A 102 -17.13 13.13 14.20
C ARG A 102 -16.75 13.65 12.81
N GLY A 103 -17.76 13.74 11.93
CA GLY A 103 -17.57 14.15 10.52
C GLY A 103 -17.14 13.04 9.56
N GLN A 104 -16.73 11.87 10.06
CA GLN A 104 -16.23 10.75 9.25
C GLN A 104 -17.28 9.65 9.04
N ARG A 105 -18.42 9.69 9.75
CA ARG A 105 -19.53 8.73 9.53
C ARG A 105 -20.02 8.69 8.08
N THR A 106 -19.97 9.81 7.37
CA THR A 106 -20.34 9.88 5.95
C THR A 106 -19.35 9.16 5.04
N TRP A 107 -18.10 8.95 5.48
CA TRP A 107 -17.07 8.22 4.73
C TRP A 107 -17.36 6.73 4.60
N MET A 108 -18.12 6.16 5.54
CA MET A 108 -18.55 4.76 5.50
C MET A 108 -19.74 4.51 4.57
N ARG A 109 -20.38 5.57 4.08
CA ARG A 109 -21.44 5.47 3.06
C ARG A 109 -20.82 5.24 1.69
N ARG A 110 -21.67 4.91 0.72
CA ARG A 110 -21.26 4.81 -0.69
C ARG A 110 -20.78 6.16 -1.21
N GLN A 111 -19.62 6.18 -1.85
CA GLN A 111 -18.96 7.37 -2.39
C GLN A 111 -19.17 7.49 -3.91
N PRO A 112 -18.97 8.68 -4.52
CA PRO A 112 -19.29 8.89 -5.93
C PRO A 112 -18.53 8.02 -6.93
N HIS A 113 -17.30 7.61 -6.60
CA HIS A 113 -16.50 6.72 -7.46
C HIS A 113 -16.99 5.26 -7.42
N GLU A 114 -17.82 4.89 -6.44
CA GLU A 114 -18.27 3.52 -6.20
C GLU A 114 -19.54 3.18 -6.99
N LYS A 115 -19.62 3.51 -8.29
CA LYS A 115 -20.85 3.37 -9.11
C LYS A 115 -21.33 1.93 -9.28
N ASP A 116 -20.41 1.01 -9.55
CA ASP A 116 -20.71 -0.41 -9.80
C ASP A 116 -20.19 -1.31 -8.68
N PHE A 117 -19.11 -0.88 -8.01
CA PHE A 117 -18.40 -1.63 -6.99
C PHE A 117 -18.08 -0.75 -5.79
N CYS A 118 -18.29 -1.25 -4.57
CA CYS A 118 -18.04 -0.52 -3.32
C CYS A 118 -17.10 -1.34 -2.45
N LEU A 119 -15.81 -0.97 -2.45
CA LEU A 119 -14.76 -1.74 -1.81
C LEU A 119 -15.04 -1.98 -0.31
N ALA A 120 -15.55 -0.98 0.40
CA ALA A 120 -15.82 -1.12 1.83
C ALA A 120 -17.01 -2.05 2.16
N ARG A 121 -17.79 -2.50 1.17
CA ARG A 121 -18.84 -3.51 1.38
C ARG A 121 -18.34 -4.94 1.17
N GLU A 122 -17.14 -5.10 0.62
CA GLU A 122 -16.60 -6.42 0.33
C GLU A 122 -16.13 -7.14 1.60
N LYS A 123 -16.68 -8.33 1.85
CA LYS A 123 -16.42 -9.09 3.09
C LYS A 123 -14.94 -9.30 3.38
N PHE A 124 -14.11 -9.50 2.34
CA PHE A 124 -12.68 -9.74 2.54
C PHE A 124 -11.93 -8.53 3.08
N MET A 125 -12.45 -7.31 2.92
CA MET A 125 -11.90 -6.10 3.52
C MET A 125 -12.13 -6.04 5.03
N HIS A 126 -13.07 -6.81 5.58
CA HIS A 126 -13.39 -6.83 7.02
C HIS A 126 -12.75 -8.00 7.78
N VAL A 127 -12.01 -8.86 7.08
CA VAL A 127 -11.32 -9.98 7.72
C VAL A 127 -9.94 -9.52 8.16
N SER A 128 -9.71 -9.47 9.47
CA SER A 128 -8.40 -9.17 10.04
C SER A 128 -7.40 -10.29 9.72
N ARG A 129 -6.35 -9.96 8.97
CA ARG A 129 -5.31 -10.89 8.52
C ARG A 129 -3.93 -10.27 8.70
N ASN A 130 -3.45 -10.30 9.94
CA ASN A 130 -2.17 -9.71 10.35
C ASN A 130 -2.08 -8.19 10.11
N PRO A 131 -3.08 -7.39 10.54
CA PRO A 131 -3.05 -5.95 10.30
C PRO A 131 -1.81 -5.32 10.92
N GLY A 132 -1.05 -4.58 10.11
CA GLY A 132 0.19 -3.94 10.52
C GLY A 132 -0.01 -3.06 11.74
N HIS A 133 0.68 -3.39 12.84
CA HIS A 133 0.53 -2.70 14.13
C HIS A 133 0.78 -1.19 14.01
N THR A 134 1.82 -0.78 13.28
CA THR A 134 2.13 0.63 13.02
C THR A 134 1.01 1.35 12.26
N CYS A 135 0.35 0.70 11.30
CA CYS A 135 -0.78 1.28 10.57
C CYS A 135 -1.95 1.51 11.51
N LEU A 136 -2.34 0.51 12.29
CA LEU A 136 -3.46 0.61 13.22
C LEU A 136 -3.24 1.68 14.28
N THR A 137 -2.07 1.69 14.95
CA THR A 137 -1.78 2.66 16.01
C THR A 137 -1.70 4.08 15.48
N SER A 138 -1.13 4.26 14.29
CA SER A 138 -1.05 5.58 13.67
C SER A 138 -2.39 6.12 13.22
N LEU A 139 -3.25 5.28 12.64
CA LEU A 139 -4.60 5.68 12.23
C LEU A 139 -5.56 5.84 13.42
N ALA A 140 -5.24 5.25 14.57
CA ALA A 140 -5.96 5.48 15.81
C ALA A 140 -5.69 6.87 16.43
N ASN A 141 -4.55 7.51 16.13
CA ASN A 141 -4.20 8.83 16.66
C ASN A 141 -5.21 9.92 16.26
N GLU A 142 -5.53 10.81 17.20
CA GLU A 142 -6.40 11.95 16.94
C GLU A 142 -5.85 12.88 15.84
N SER A 143 -4.53 13.12 15.88
CA SER A 143 -3.82 13.91 14.88
C SER A 143 -3.38 13.06 13.69
N ARG A 144 -3.39 13.66 12.50
CA ARG A 144 -2.96 13.02 11.26
C ARG A 144 -1.46 13.17 11.07
N GLY A 145 -0.80 12.09 10.66
CA GLY A 145 0.62 12.10 10.34
C GLY A 145 0.93 12.94 9.11
N THR A 146 1.99 13.75 9.21
CA THR A 146 2.55 14.56 8.13
C THR A 146 4.06 14.61 8.25
N LEU A 147 4.78 15.20 7.30
CA LEU A 147 6.22 15.44 7.44
C LEU A 147 6.57 16.31 8.67
N LYS A 148 5.64 17.19 9.08
CA LYS A 148 5.81 18.05 10.27
C LYS A 148 5.30 17.40 11.56
N ASN A 149 4.26 16.58 11.47
CA ASN A 149 3.64 15.88 12.60
C ASN A 149 4.01 14.39 12.58
N LYS A 150 5.05 14.02 13.34
CA LYS A 150 5.53 12.64 13.43
C LYS A 150 4.66 11.83 14.39
N LEU A 151 4.17 10.67 13.93
CA LEU A 151 3.35 9.76 14.74
C LEU A 151 4.17 8.65 15.42
N ASN A 152 5.31 8.26 14.83
CA ASN A 152 6.18 7.18 15.30
C ASN A 152 7.56 7.23 14.60
N ASN A 153 8.43 6.27 14.91
CA ASN A 153 9.76 6.08 14.30
C ASN A 153 9.88 4.76 13.52
N SER A 154 8.76 4.15 13.10
CA SER A 154 8.76 2.84 12.43
C SER A 154 9.42 2.91 11.06
N LYS A 155 10.39 2.03 10.83
CA LYS A 155 11.03 1.79 9.52
C LYS A 155 10.37 0.65 8.74
N GLY A 156 9.17 0.22 9.15
CA GLY A 156 8.49 -0.93 8.58
C GLY A 156 8.14 -0.76 7.09
N SER A 157 8.15 -1.87 6.35
CA SER A 157 7.86 -1.93 4.91
C SER A 157 6.40 -1.67 4.56
N GLY A 158 5.47 -1.69 5.52
CA GLY A 158 4.04 -1.47 5.28
C GLY A 158 3.69 -0.11 4.65
N ALA A 159 4.63 0.83 4.63
CA ALA A 159 4.53 2.06 3.85
C ALA A 159 4.75 1.84 2.34
N VAL A 160 5.75 1.03 1.96
CA VAL A 160 6.11 0.78 0.55
C VAL A 160 5.26 -0.32 -0.10
N THR A 161 4.77 -1.30 0.65
CA THR A 161 3.97 -2.42 0.10
C THR A 161 2.71 -1.97 -0.63
N ARG A 162 2.20 -0.78 -0.31
CA ARG A 162 0.91 -0.26 -0.79
C ARG A 162 0.98 0.90 -1.80
N VAL A 163 2.14 1.17 -2.38
CA VAL A 163 2.35 2.33 -3.29
C VAL A 163 2.13 2.04 -4.77
N ALA A 164 1.90 0.78 -5.16
CA ALA A 164 1.69 0.43 -6.56
C ALA A 164 0.56 1.24 -7.23
N PRO A 165 -0.60 1.50 -6.59
CA PRO A 165 -1.64 2.34 -7.17
C PRO A 165 -1.17 3.78 -7.42
N ILE A 166 -0.31 4.33 -6.55
CA ILE A 166 0.23 5.69 -6.68
C ILE A 166 1.11 5.77 -7.92
N GLY A 167 2.06 4.85 -8.08
CA GLY A 167 2.95 4.83 -9.24
C GLY A 167 2.19 4.68 -10.56
N LEU A 168 1.18 3.81 -10.59
CA LEU A 168 0.32 3.63 -11.76
C LEU A 168 -0.52 4.88 -12.06
N PHE A 169 -1.10 5.52 -11.05
CA PHE A 169 -1.87 6.74 -11.22
C PHE A 169 -1.02 7.89 -11.76
N CYS A 170 0.23 7.99 -11.31
CA CYS A 170 1.21 8.98 -11.75
C CYS A 170 2.10 8.48 -12.91
N THR A 171 1.63 7.56 -13.75
CA THR A 171 2.45 6.94 -14.81
C THR A 171 3.22 7.98 -15.62
N GLY A 172 4.53 7.77 -15.77
CA GLY A 172 5.44 8.66 -16.49
C GLY A 172 5.93 9.87 -15.70
N ASN A 173 5.26 10.23 -14.60
CA ASN A 173 5.65 11.33 -13.72
C ASN A 173 6.20 10.79 -12.39
N GLY A 174 7.44 10.30 -12.43
CA GLY A 174 8.14 9.78 -11.26
C GLY A 174 8.28 10.76 -10.09
N PRO A 175 8.63 12.05 -10.30
CA PRO A 175 8.70 13.03 -9.21
C PRO A 175 7.36 13.22 -8.49
N ALA A 176 6.24 13.32 -9.22
CA ALA A 176 4.92 13.41 -8.59
C ALA A 176 4.54 12.12 -7.82
N ALA A 177 4.90 10.95 -8.37
CA ALA A 177 4.70 9.67 -7.69
C ALA A 177 5.55 9.57 -6.41
N PHE A 178 6.79 10.06 -6.44
CA PHE A 178 7.70 10.10 -5.30
C PHE A 178 7.11 10.92 -4.15
N GLU A 179 6.70 12.16 -4.45
CA GLU A 179 6.10 13.06 -3.46
C GLU A 179 4.81 12.46 -2.88
N LEU A 180 3.92 11.93 -3.73
CA LEU A 180 2.67 11.33 -3.26
C LEU A 180 2.92 10.04 -2.46
N GLY A 181 3.93 9.25 -2.83
CA GLY A 181 4.39 8.09 -2.08
C GLY A 181 4.81 8.47 -0.65
N ILE A 182 5.65 9.50 -0.50
CA ILE A 182 6.05 10.06 0.80
C ILE A 182 4.81 10.51 1.59
N ARG A 183 3.96 11.33 0.96
CA ARG A 183 2.74 11.87 1.60
C ARG A 183 1.76 10.78 2.03
N SER A 184 1.70 9.66 1.31
CA SER A 184 0.89 8.50 1.68
C SER A 184 1.50 7.68 2.82
N ALA A 185 2.84 7.63 2.91
CA ALA A 185 3.56 6.88 3.91
C ALA A 185 3.46 7.55 5.28
N VAL A 186 3.68 8.86 5.35
CA VAL A 186 3.67 9.64 6.62
C VAL A 186 2.34 9.61 7.35
N LEU A 187 1.25 9.23 6.69
CA LEU A 187 -0.04 8.94 7.32
C LEU A 187 0.05 7.83 8.38
N THR A 188 1.07 6.97 8.30
CA THR A 188 1.27 5.83 9.22
C THR A 188 2.72 5.59 9.63
N HIS A 189 3.72 5.98 8.84
CA HIS A 189 5.13 5.72 9.11
C HIS A 189 5.88 7.03 8.95
N SER A 190 6.37 7.60 10.06
CA SER A 190 7.02 8.94 10.04
C SER A 190 8.54 8.88 9.99
N SER A 191 9.12 7.68 9.84
CA SER A 191 10.56 7.51 9.68
C SER A 191 11.01 7.81 8.24
N PRO A 192 12.11 8.57 8.03
CA PRO A 192 12.68 8.84 6.71
C PRO A 192 12.89 7.59 5.86
N THR A 193 13.46 6.53 6.43
CA THR A 193 13.66 5.25 5.75
C THR A 193 12.35 4.72 5.14
N ALA A 194 11.24 4.79 5.90
CA ALA A 194 9.96 4.26 5.46
C ALA A 194 9.30 5.13 4.38
N TYR A 195 9.24 6.45 4.57
CA TYR A 195 8.56 7.31 3.61
C TYR A 195 9.37 7.57 2.34
N TYR A 196 10.71 7.63 2.40
CA TYR A 196 11.53 7.72 1.19
C TYR A 196 11.53 6.41 0.41
N ALA A 197 11.53 5.24 1.07
CA ALA A 197 11.34 3.96 0.39
C ALA A 197 9.97 3.87 -0.31
N ALA A 198 8.91 4.40 0.32
CA ALA A 198 7.59 4.47 -0.30
C ALA A 198 7.57 5.41 -1.52
N GLY A 199 8.19 6.59 -1.42
CA GLY A 199 8.37 7.50 -2.55
C GLY A 199 9.16 6.86 -3.69
N ALA A 200 10.30 6.25 -3.39
CA ALA A 200 11.16 5.56 -4.35
C ALA A 200 10.40 4.43 -5.06
N GLY A 201 9.65 3.60 -4.32
CA GLY A 201 8.82 2.54 -4.88
C GLY A 201 7.73 3.08 -5.82
N ALA A 202 7.06 4.17 -5.44
CA ALA A 202 6.04 4.80 -6.28
C ALA A 202 6.63 5.35 -7.58
N ALA A 203 7.76 6.05 -7.50
CA ALA A 203 8.46 6.62 -8.67
C ALA A 203 8.97 5.53 -9.62
N LEU A 204 9.55 4.46 -9.07
CA LEU A 204 9.99 3.30 -9.83
C LEU A 204 8.83 2.72 -10.66
N ILE A 205 7.68 2.49 -10.01
CA ILE A 205 6.49 1.94 -10.67
C ILE A 205 5.97 2.91 -11.74
N ALA A 206 5.97 4.22 -11.49
CA ALA A 206 5.52 5.21 -12.47
C ALA A 206 6.34 5.19 -13.76
N TRP A 207 7.67 5.06 -13.68
CA TRP A 207 8.54 4.98 -14.85
C TRP A 207 8.51 3.62 -15.54
N LEU A 208 8.47 2.52 -14.77
CA LEU A 208 8.28 1.18 -15.34
C LEU A 208 6.95 1.10 -16.10
N ALA A 209 5.88 1.69 -15.55
CA ALA A 209 4.57 1.75 -16.17
C ALA A 209 4.56 2.56 -17.48
N SER A 210 5.41 3.58 -17.60
CA SER A 210 5.58 4.33 -18.85
C SER A 210 6.50 3.66 -19.86
N GLY A 211 7.02 2.46 -19.56
CA GLY A 211 7.87 1.67 -20.45
C GLY A 211 9.37 1.93 -20.32
N LEU A 212 9.81 2.70 -19.32
CA LEU A 212 11.24 2.86 -19.05
C LEU A 212 11.82 1.54 -18.51
N SER A 213 13.05 1.19 -18.91
CA SER A 213 13.74 -0.01 -18.42
C SER A 213 14.03 0.08 -16.92
N LEU A 214 14.14 -1.06 -16.24
CA LEU A 214 14.50 -1.10 -14.82
C LEU A 214 15.79 -0.34 -14.48
N PRO A 215 16.93 -0.52 -15.19
CA PRO A 215 18.16 0.22 -14.87
C PRO A 215 18.00 1.75 -14.93
N LYS A 216 17.41 2.27 -16.03
CA LYS A 216 17.13 3.70 -16.18
C LYS A 216 16.13 4.23 -15.16
N SER A 217 15.18 3.40 -14.73
CA SER A 217 14.20 3.80 -13.70
C SER A 217 14.87 3.89 -12.34
N LEU A 218 15.73 2.93 -11.99
CA LEU A 218 16.52 2.95 -10.75
C LEU A 218 17.46 4.15 -10.71
N GLU A 219 18.16 4.45 -11.80
CA GLU A 219 19.02 5.64 -11.91
C GLU A 219 18.26 6.93 -11.56
N ARG A 220 17.06 7.11 -12.11
CA ARG A 220 16.22 8.28 -11.81
C ARG A 220 15.67 8.28 -10.39
N VAL A 221 15.35 7.12 -9.81
CA VAL A 221 14.97 7.01 -8.40
C VAL A 221 16.13 7.45 -7.51
N LEU A 222 17.34 6.99 -7.79
CA LEU A 222 18.54 7.38 -7.06
C LEU A 222 18.78 8.89 -7.17
N GLN A 223 18.59 9.50 -8.34
CA GLN A 223 18.69 10.95 -8.50
C GLN A 223 17.71 11.71 -7.60
N LEU A 224 16.48 11.23 -7.44
CA LEU A 224 15.51 11.81 -6.50
C LEU A 224 15.98 11.65 -5.05
N LEU A 225 16.41 10.46 -4.66
CA LEU A 225 16.86 10.18 -3.29
C LEU A 225 18.08 11.04 -2.89
N HIS A 226 19.05 11.25 -3.79
CA HIS A 226 20.22 12.09 -3.52
C HIS A 226 19.90 13.58 -3.33
N GLN A 227 18.71 14.05 -3.74
CA GLN A 227 18.26 15.42 -3.51
C GLN A 227 17.64 15.60 -2.12
N GLU A 228 17.30 14.51 -1.44
CA GLU A 228 16.58 14.51 -0.18
C GLU A 228 17.54 14.36 1.00
N ASN A 229 17.39 15.23 2.00
CA ASN A 229 18.16 15.10 3.23
C ASN A 229 17.63 13.90 4.05
N GLY A 230 18.54 13.00 4.45
CA GLY A 230 18.22 11.85 5.30
C GLY A 230 17.65 10.63 4.57
N ALA A 231 17.92 10.50 3.26
CA ALA A 231 17.56 9.35 2.44
C ALA A 231 18.65 8.26 2.40
N ASP A 232 19.75 8.40 3.15
CA ASP A 232 20.96 7.58 3.06
C ASP A 232 20.73 6.08 3.29
N GLU A 233 19.74 5.71 4.12
CA GLU A 233 19.42 4.31 4.38
C GLU A 233 18.64 3.62 3.24
N VAL A 234 18.16 4.38 2.25
CA VAL A 234 17.36 3.88 1.13
C VAL A 234 18.19 3.77 -0.16
N VAL A 235 19.26 4.57 -0.26
CA VAL A 235 20.24 4.55 -1.37
C VAL A 235 21.13 3.31 -1.28
#